data_AF-A0A0H3J639-F1
#
_entry.id   AF-A0A0H3J639-F1
#
_cell.length_a   1.000
_cell.length_b   1.000
_cell.length_c   1.000
_cell.angle_alpha   90.00
_cell.angle_beta   90.00
_cell.angle_gamma   90.00
#
_symmetry.space_group_name_H-M   'P 1'
#
loop_
_entity.id
_entity.type
_entity.pdbx_description
1 polymer ?
#
loop_
_entity_poly.entity_id
_entity_poly.type
_entity_poly.pdbx_seq_one_letter_code
_entity_poly.pdbx_strand_id
1 'polypeptide(L)'
;MDNDVKVYKENLMKNIFYTEEEVSKEEYKKLDKDERYTLGSDLGEGEKYYKKIPLNIDDSELALLIQLKIYERLEQIDNKQSTIKNIMVFWLIITIIGLSIGVILINN
;
A
#
# COMPACT_ATOMS: atom_id res chain seq x y z
N MET A 1 -8.80 20.37 -21.21
CA MET A 1 -7.80 19.37 -21.64
C MET A 1 -6.42 19.64 -21.06
N ASP A 2 -5.70 20.71 -21.42
CA ASP A 2 -4.35 20.93 -20.84
C ASP A 2 -4.35 21.17 -19.31
N ASN A 3 -5.39 21.81 -18.79
CA ASN A 3 -5.48 22.08 -17.35
C ASN A 3 -5.75 20.80 -16.53
N ASP A 4 -6.47 19.84 -17.11
CA ASP A 4 -6.85 18.59 -16.42
C ASP A 4 -5.63 17.66 -16.26
N VAL A 5 -4.75 17.63 -17.27
CA VAL A 5 -3.52 16.84 -17.25
C VAL A 5 -2.54 17.37 -16.21
N LYS A 6 -2.42 18.70 -16.09
CA LYS A 6 -1.53 19.34 -15.11
C LYS A 6 -1.98 19.06 -13.67
N VAL A 7 -3.27 19.22 -13.39
CA VAL A 7 -3.87 18.92 -12.07
C VAL A 7 -3.70 17.44 -11.74
N TYR A 8 -3.88 16.56 -12.71
CA TYR A 8 -3.67 15.12 -12.52
C TYR A 8 -2.21 14.78 -12.19
N LYS A 9 -1.24 15.38 -12.89
CA LYS A 9 0.20 15.19 -12.63
C LYS A 9 0.58 15.67 -11.23
N GLU A 10 0.11 16.85 -10.83
CA GLU A 10 0.37 17.39 -9.48
C GLU A 10 -0.20 16.48 -8.38
N ASN A 11 -1.39 15.93 -8.58
CA ASN A 11 -1.99 14.97 -7.65
C ASN A 11 -1.21 13.66 -7.57
N LEU A 12 -0.68 13.16 -8.70
CA LEU A 12 0.15 11.96 -8.74
C LEU A 12 1.45 12.14 -7.96
N MET A 13 2.13 13.28 -8.14
CA MET A 13 3.36 13.59 -7.40
C MET A 13 3.09 13.69 -5.90
N LYS A 14 2.05 14.41 -5.48
CA LYS A 14 1.75 14.58 -4.04
C LYS A 14 1.35 13.30 -3.33
N ASN A 15 0.67 12.38 -4.01
CA ASN A 15 0.10 11.20 -3.37
C ASN A 15 0.94 9.93 -3.54
N ILE A 16 1.73 9.83 -4.62
CA ILE A 16 2.42 8.60 -4.99
C ILE A 16 3.93 8.79 -5.08
N PHE A 17 4.39 9.95 -5.56
CA PHE A 17 5.80 10.23 -5.82
C PHE A 17 6.28 11.47 -5.05
N TYR A 18 6.42 11.32 -3.73
CA TYR A 18 6.92 12.37 -2.85
C TYR A 18 8.16 11.89 -2.09
N THR A 19 8.99 12.84 -1.69
CA THR A 19 10.03 12.63 -0.67
C THR A 19 9.56 13.14 0.67
N GLU A 20 10.16 12.58 1.71
CA GLU A 20 9.79 12.81 3.09
C GLU A 20 10.87 13.67 3.74
N GLU A 21 10.47 14.81 4.28
CA GLU A 21 11.34 15.68 5.07
C GLU A 21 10.83 15.70 6.51
N GLU A 22 11.68 15.31 7.46
CA GLU A 22 11.35 15.37 8.88
C GLU A 22 11.25 16.83 9.32
N VAL A 23 10.13 17.19 9.93
CA VAL A 23 9.83 18.55 10.36
C VAL A 23 9.49 18.57 11.85
N SER A 24 9.64 19.74 12.46
CA SER A 24 9.20 19.94 13.84
C SER A 24 7.68 19.83 13.97
N LYS A 25 7.20 19.50 15.18
CA LYS A 25 5.76 19.47 15.50
C LYS A 25 5.06 20.80 15.22
N GLU A 26 5.76 21.91 15.42
CA GLU A 26 5.23 23.27 15.22
C GLU A 26 5.05 23.59 13.75
N GLU A 27 5.98 23.14 12.91
CA GLU A 27 5.91 23.27 11.46
C GLU A 27 4.86 22.32 10.87
N TYR A 28 4.79 21.09 11.35
CA TYR A 28 3.75 20.12 10.98
C TYR A 28 2.33 20.64 11.17
N LYS A 29 2.07 21.38 12.25
CA LYS A 29 0.75 21.98 12.53
C LYS A 29 0.36 23.06 11.53
N LYS A 30 1.34 23.71 10.90
CA LYS A 30 1.14 24.77 9.90
C LYS A 30 0.94 24.21 8.49
N LEU A 31 1.33 22.95 8.25
CA LEU A 31 1.12 22.28 6.97
C LEU A 31 -0.34 21.90 6.76
N ASP A 32 -0.75 21.93 5.49
CA ASP A 32 -2.06 21.42 5.08
C ASP A 32 -2.15 19.90 5.31
N LYS A 33 -3.37 19.36 5.41
CA LYS A 33 -3.59 17.93 5.69
C LYS A 33 -2.99 17.03 4.62
N ASP A 34 -2.96 17.48 3.38
CA ASP A 34 -2.50 16.67 2.25
C ASP A 34 -0.98 16.65 2.12
N GLU A 35 -0.29 17.60 2.76
CA GLU A 35 1.17 17.79 2.70
C GLU A 35 1.90 17.19 3.89
N ARG A 36 1.17 16.63 4.86
CA ARG A 36 1.72 16.18 6.13
C ARG A 36 1.37 14.72 6.41
N TYR A 37 2.31 13.97 6.97
CA TYR A 37 2.02 12.64 7.50
C TYR A 37 2.84 12.38 8.77
N THR A 38 2.30 11.53 9.64
CA THR A 38 2.97 11.07 10.85
C THR A 38 3.23 9.58 10.75
N LEU A 39 4.45 9.16 11.04
CA LEU A 39 4.71 7.76 11.34
C LEU A 39 4.52 7.58 12.85
N GLY A 40 3.35 7.06 13.25
CA GLY A 40 3.13 6.60 14.61
C GLY A 40 3.80 5.25 14.77
N SER A 41 4.73 5.13 15.73
CA SER A 41 5.46 3.90 15.93
C SER A 41 4.56 2.85 16.60
N ASP A 42 4.35 1.73 15.92
CA ASP A 42 4.05 0.45 16.57
C ASP A 42 5.28 -0.07 17.39
N LEU A 43 6.36 0.72 17.48
CA LEU A 43 7.67 0.34 18.01
C LEU A 43 8.22 1.29 19.11
N GLY A 44 7.44 2.22 19.66
CA GLY A 44 7.79 2.91 20.90
C GLY A 44 8.81 4.06 20.82
N GLU A 45 9.30 4.44 19.63
CA GLU A 45 10.02 5.70 19.44
C GLU A 45 9.05 6.83 19.09
N GLY A 46 9.20 7.99 19.73
CA GLY A 46 8.23 9.10 19.69
C GLY A 46 7.74 9.53 18.30
N GLU A 47 6.60 10.22 18.27
CA GLU A 47 5.96 10.69 17.04
C GLU A 47 6.95 11.51 16.17
N LYS A 48 7.31 10.96 15.00
CA LYS A 48 8.06 11.69 13.98
C LYS A 48 7.08 12.33 13.00
N TYR A 49 7.29 13.60 12.70
CA TYR A 49 6.44 14.41 11.83
C TYR A 49 7.15 14.67 10.51
N TYR A 50 6.43 14.51 9.41
CA TYR A 50 7.01 14.63 8.09
C TYR A 50 6.18 15.50 7.16
N LYS A 51 6.89 16.17 6.26
CA LYS A 51 6.35 16.94 5.14
C LYS A 51 6.58 16.18 3.84
N LYS A 52 5.56 16.14 2.99
CA LYS A 52 5.64 15.60 1.64
C LYS A 52 6.17 16.68 0.70
N ILE A 53 7.29 16.41 0.06
CA ILE A 53 7.85 17.26 -0.99
C ILE A 53 7.58 16.58 -2.32
N PRO A 54 6.86 17.24 -3.25
CA PRO A 54 6.67 16.69 -4.59
C PRO A 54 8.04 16.60 -5.27
N LEU A 55 8.34 15.43 -5.81
CA LEU A 55 9.55 15.24 -6.59
C LEU A 55 9.47 16.09 -7.87
N ASN A 56 10.51 16.88 -8.14
CA ASN A 56 10.64 17.59 -9.40
C ASN A 56 11.35 16.68 -10.40
N ILE A 57 10.56 15.93 -11.17
CA ILE A 57 11.03 14.90 -12.10
C ILE A 57 10.57 15.26 -13.51
N ASP A 58 11.43 14.98 -14.49
CA ASP A 58 11.09 15.13 -15.90
C ASP A 58 9.95 14.16 -16.29
N ASP A 59 9.18 14.52 -17.32
CA ASP A 59 8.04 13.72 -17.79
C ASP A 59 8.47 12.32 -18.25
N SER A 60 9.66 12.20 -18.83
CA SER A 60 10.20 10.90 -19.27
C SER A 60 10.53 9.96 -18.10
N GLU A 61 11.08 10.50 -17.02
CA GLU A 61 11.42 9.77 -15.80
C GLU A 61 10.16 9.42 -14.98
N LEU A 62 9.16 10.31 -14.97
CA LEU A 62 7.88 10.06 -14.32
C LEU A 62 7.18 8.84 -14.92
N ALA A 63 7.19 8.69 -16.26
CA ALA A 63 6.61 7.54 -16.92
C ALA A 63 7.27 6.22 -16.50
N LEU A 64 8.61 6.22 -16.33
CA LEU A 64 9.37 5.07 -15.85
C LEU A 64 8.99 4.71 -14.40
N LEU A 65 8.89 5.71 -13.53
CA LEU A 65 8.52 5.53 -12.13
C LEU A 65 7.10 5.00 -11.96
N ILE A 66 6.15 5.46 -12.80
CA ILE A 66 4.80 4.91 -12.85
C ILE A 66 4.83 3.42 -13.22
N GLN A 67 5.60 3.04 -14.23
CA GLN A 67 5.71 1.63 -14.64
C GLN A 67 6.29 0.76 -13.53
N LEU A 68 7.37 1.21 -12.88
CA LEU A 68 7.96 0.51 -11.73
C LEU A 68 6.95 0.33 -10.59
N LYS A 69 6.19 1.39 -10.25
CA LYS A 69 5.19 1.33 -9.20
C LYS A 69 4.05 0.35 -9.54
N ILE A 70 3.63 0.31 -10.80
CA ILE A 70 2.63 -0.65 -11.27
C ILE A 70 3.17 -2.07 -11.13
N TYR A 71 4.43 -2.31 -11.51
CA TYR A 71 5.05 -3.62 -11.39
C TYR A 71 5.12 -4.09 -9.92
N GLU A 72 5.57 -3.24 -8.99
CA GLU A 72 5.57 -3.55 -7.55
C GLU A 72 4.16 -3.91 -7.05
N ARG A 73 3.14 -3.20 -7.51
CA ARG A 73 1.75 -3.47 -7.14
C ARG A 73 1.27 -4.82 -7.69
N LEU A 74 1.63 -5.16 -8.93
CA LEU A 74 1.29 -6.46 -9.52
C LEU A 74 1.94 -7.61 -8.75
N GLU A 75 3.22 -7.47 -8.40
CA GLU A 75 3.92 -8.48 -7.60
C GLU A 75 3.28 -8.67 -6.21
N GLN A 76 2.88 -7.57 -5.55
CA GLN A 76 2.12 -7.65 -4.30
C GLN A 76 0.78 -8.37 -4.46
N ILE A 77 0.09 -8.16 -5.58
CA ILE A 77 -1.18 -8.84 -5.88
C ILE A 77 -0.94 -10.32 -6.10
N ASP A 78 0.07 -10.71 -6.87
CA ASP A 78 0.40 -12.11 -7.13
C ASP A 78 0.76 -12.85 -5.84
N ASN A 79 1.56 -12.22 -4.98
CA ASN A 79 1.88 -12.77 -3.66
C ASN A 79 0.62 -12.96 -2.80
N LYS A 80 -0.28 -11.96 -2.77
CA LYS A 80 -1.57 -12.09 -2.06
C LYS A 80 -2.46 -13.17 -2.66
N GLN A 81 -2.51 -13.30 -3.98
CA GLN A 81 -3.26 -14.37 -4.65
C GLN A 81 -2.72 -15.75 -4.27
N SER A 82 -1.40 -15.90 -4.20
CA SER A 82 -0.77 -17.14 -3.72
C SER A 82 -1.18 -17.47 -2.29
N THR A 83 -1.16 -16.48 -1.38
CA THR A 83 -1.65 -16.64 -0.01
C THR A 83 -3.12 -17.06 0.03
N ILE A 84 -3.98 -16.40 -0.75
CA ILE A 84 -5.42 -16.70 -0.81
C ILE A 84 -5.65 -18.13 -1.33
N LYS A 85 -4.92 -18.55 -2.37
CA LYS A 85 -4.98 -19.93 -2.89
C LYS A 85 -4.59 -20.94 -1.82
N ASN A 86 -3.52 -20.70 -1.07
CA ASN A 86 -3.09 -21.59 0.01
C ASN A 86 -4.12 -21.69 1.13
N ILE A 87 -4.75 -20.57 1.51
CA ILE A 87 -5.83 -20.56 2.50
C ILE A 87 -7.04 -21.36 2.00
N MET A 88 -7.44 -21.20 0.73
CA MET A 88 -8.53 -21.97 0.14
C MET A 88 -8.24 -23.47 0.14
N VAL A 89 -7.02 -23.88 -0.25
CA VAL A 89 -6.61 -25.29 -0.25
C VAL A 89 -6.63 -25.85 1.18
N PHE A 90 -6.15 -25.10 2.16
CA PHE A 90 -6.19 -25.50 3.56
C PHE A 90 -7.61 -25.77 4.06
N TRP A 91 -8.55 -24.87 3.78
CA TRP A 91 -9.96 -25.05 4.15
C TRP A 91 -10.63 -26.22 3.43
N LEU A 92 -10.27 -26.45 2.17
CA LEU A 92 -10.75 -27.61 1.42
C LEU A 92 -10.32 -28.92 2.10
N ILE A 93 -9.05 -29.03 2.50
CA ILE A 93 -8.52 -30.21 3.19
C ILE A 93 -9.26 -30.44 4.51
N ILE A 94 -9.46 -29.39 5.32
CA ILE A 94 -10.21 -29.48 6.59
C ILE A 94 -11.62 -30.02 6.34
N THR A 95 -12.29 -29.53 5.30
CA THR A 95 -13.66 -29.94 4.98
C THR A 95 -13.72 -31.41 4.59
N ILE A 96 -12.77 -31.89 3.77
CA ILE A 96 -12.69 -33.31 3.38
C ILE A 96 -12.45 -34.21 4.59
N ILE A 97 -11.54 -33.81 5.49
CA ILE A 97 -11.27 -34.56 6.73
C ILE A 97 -12.53 -34.61 7.60
N GLY A 98 -13.19 -33.48 7.80
CA GLY A 98 -14.43 -33.39 8.59
C GLY A 98 -15.54 -34.27 8.05
N LEU A 99 -15.76 -34.25 6.72
CA LEU A 99 -16.73 -35.13 6.06
C LEU A 99 -16.38 -36.61 6.23
N SER A 100 -15.09 -36.96 6.09
CA SER A 100 -14.62 -38.34 6.23
C SER A 100 -14.86 -38.87 7.65
N ILE A 101 -14.54 -38.07 8.67
CA ILE A 101 -14.80 -38.41 10.08
C ILE A 101 -16.31 -38.54 10.34
N GLY A 102 -17.12 -37.61 9.81
CA GLY A 102 -18.58 -37.66 9.94
C GLY A 102 -19.18 -38.94 9.37
N VAL A 103 -18.73 -39.38 8.19
CA VAL A 103 -19.17 -40.64 7.56
C VAL A 103 -18.77 -41.86 8.40
N ILE A 104 -17.54 -41.88 8.95
CA ILE A 104 -17.07 -43.00 9.79
C ILE A 104 -17.89 -43.09 11.09
N LEU A 105 -18.22 -41.96 11.72
CA LEU A 105 -19.01 -41.92 12.95
C LEU A 105 -20.49 -42.29 12.74
N ILE A 106 -21.04 -42.07 11.55
CA ILE A 106 -22.43 -42.45 11.24
C ILE A 106 -22.54 -43.95 10.93
N ASN A 107 -21.48 -44.55 10.39
CA ASN A 107 -21.45 -45.97 10.00
C ASN A 107 -20.96 -46.93 11.10
N ASN A 108 -20.50 -46.42 12.24
CA ASN A 108 -20.18 -47.19 13.46
C ASN A 108 -21.25 -46.96 14.52
#